data_AF-A0A2E0EP77-F1
#
_entry.id   AF-A0A2E0EP77-F1
#
_cell.length_a   1.000
_cell.length_b   1.000
_cell.length_c   1.000
_cell.angle_alpha   90.00
_cell.angle_beta   90.00
_cell.angle_gamma   90.00
#
_symmetry.space_group_name_H-M   'P 1'
#
loop_
_entity.id
_entity.type
_entity.pdbx_description
1 polymer ?
#
loop_
_entity_poly.entity_id
_entity_poly.type
_entity_poly.pdbx_seq_one_letter_code
_entity_poly.pdbx_strand_id
1 'polypeptide(L)'
;MKKMIKKLCKWLTWPFRKIARRIRLAKMYVKLERSYQEQLNERQLLRLQINQFLSDFFGINAKSRYIPHDFKNKEEVRVAVVDKFGQKMSKLNLQYSDLFKQ
;
A
#
# COMPACT_ATOMS: atom_id res chain seq x y z
N MET A 1 -16.35 -10.36 -52.79
CA MET A 1 -15.40 -11.32 -52.16
C MET A 1 -14.41 -10.72 -51.16
N LYS A 2 -13.58 -9.71 -51.51
CA LYS A 2 -12.53 -9.16 -50.61
C LYS A 2 -13.04 -8.69 -49.22
N LYS A 3 -14.26 -8.13 -49.12
CA LYS A 3 -14.85 -7.66 -47.85
C LYS A 3 -15.28 -8.82 -46.91
N MET A 4 -15.79 -9.92 -47.44
CA MET A 4 -16.18 -11.11 -46.65
C MET A 4 -14.97 -11.82 -46.07
N ILE A 5 -13.92 -12.00 -46.87
CA ILE A 5 -12.66 -12.61 -46.44
C ILE A 5 -12.01 -11.80 -45.31
N LYS A 6 -12.01 -10.45 -45.40
CA LYS A 6 -11.53 -9.57 -44.33
C LYS A 6 -12.34 -9.67 -43.04
N LYS A 7 -13.67 -9.88 -43.11
CA LYS A 7 -14.51 -10.12 -41.92
C LYS A 7 -14.19 -11.46 -41.27
N LEU A 8 -14.01 -12.51 -42.08
CA LEU A 8 -13.68 -13.85 -41.60
C LEU A 8 -12.31 -13.87 -40.89
N CYS A 9 -11.28 -13.27 -41.50
CA CYS A 9 -9.95 -13.16 -40.88
C CYS A 9 -9.95 -12.33 -39.59
N LYS A 10 -10.75 -11.25 -39.52
CA LYS A 10 -10.89 -10.47 -38.28
C LYS A 10 -11.55 -11.29 -37.18
N TRP A 11 -12.58 -12.07 -37.51
CA TRP A 11 -13.27 -12.94 -36.55
C TRP A 11 -12.35 -14.04 -36.01
N LEU A 12 -11.58 -14.69 -36.90
CA LEU A 12 -10.58 -15.69 -36.53
C LEU A 12 -9.44 -15.13 -35.67
N THR A 13 -8.98 -13.91 -35.94
CA THR A 13 -7.85 -13.30 -35.18
C THR A 13 -8.27 -12.59 -33.89
N TRP A 14 -9.56 -12.26 -33.73
CA TRP A 14 -10.10 -11.59 -32.54
C TRP A 14 -9.92 -12.37 -31.22
N PRO A 15 -10.21 -13.68 -31.13
CA PRO A 15 -10.01 -14.43 -29.88
C PRO A 15 -8.53 -14.51 -29.49
N PHE A 16 -7.62 -14.68 -30.44
CA PHE A 16 -6.17 -14.69 -30.16
C PHE A 16 -5.68 -13.35 -29.61
N ARG A 17 -6.18 -12.22 -30.14
CA ARG A 17 -5.89 -10.89 -29.58
C ARG A 17 -6.40 -10.74 -28.14
N LYS A 18 -7.57 -11.30 -27.84
CA LYS A 18 -8.15 -11.29 -26.49
C LYS A 18 -7.33 -12.13 -25.50
N ILE A 19 -6.85 -13.30 -25.93
CA ILE A 19 -5.98 -14.18 -25.14
C ILE A 19 -4.61 -13.54 -24.91
N ALA A 20 -3.98 -12.99 -25.95
CA ALA A 20 -2.70 -12.30 -25.82
C ALA A 20 -2.77 -11.10 -24.83
N ARG A 21 -3.89 -10.35 -24.85
CA ARG A 21 -4.16 -9.30 -23.87
C ARG A 21 -4.27 -9.85 -22.45
N ARG A 22 -5.00 -10.95 -22.25
CA ARG A 22 -5.11 -11.60 -20.92
C ARG A 22 -3.77 -12.07 -20.39
N ILE A 23 -2.94 -12.69 -21.22
CA ILE A 23 -1.59 -13.13 -20.81
C ILE A 23 -0.73 -11.94 -20.41
N ARG A 24 -0.79 -10.83 -21.16
CA ARG A 24 -0.07 -9.60 -20.81
C ARG A 24 -0.54 -9.03 -19.47
N LEU A 25 -1.86 -8.98 -19.25
CA LEU A 25 -2.44 -8.52 -17.99
C LEU A 25 -2.06 -9.43 -16.82
N ALA A 26 -2.07 -10.75 -17.00
CA ALA A 26 -1.65 -11.70 -15.97
C ALA A 26 -0.18 -11.50 -15.58
N LYS A 27 0.71 -11.28 -16.55
CA LYS A 27 2.12 -10.96 -16.27
C LYS A 27 2.29 -9.63 -15.53
N MET A 28 1.48 -8.62 -15.84
CA MET A 28 1.47 -7.36 -15.10
C MET A 28 0.92 -7.54 -13.68
N TYR A 29 -0.12 -8.36 -13.52
CA TYR A 29 -0.73 -8.66 -12.22
C TYR A 29 0.30 -9.26 -11.25
N VAL A 30 1.10 -10.23 -11.68
CA VAL A 30 2.14 -10.83 -10.81
C VAL A 30 3.16 -9.79 -10.32
N LYS A 31 3.53 -8.82 -11.16
CA LYS A 31 4.43 -7.73 -10.76
C LYS A 31 3.76 -6.76 -9.78
N LEU A 32 2.50 -6.42 -10.04
CA LEU A 32 1.68 -5.57 -9.17
C LEU A 32 1.46 -6.22 -7.81
N GLU A 33 1.16 -7.52 -7.78
CA GLU A 33 0.95 -8.29 -6.57
C GLU A 33 2.20 -8.33 -5.69
N ARG A 34 3.39 -8.53 -6.28
CA ARG A 34 4.66 -8.45 -5.54
C ARG A 34 4.88 -7.07 -4.94
N SER A 35 4.75 -6.01 -5.74
CA SER A 35 4.91 -4.64 -5.26
C SER A 35 3.89 -4.27 -4.18
N TYR A 36 2.66 -4.78 -4.29
CA TYR A 36 1.63 -4.61 -3.27
C TYR A 36 2.00 -5.32 -1.96
N GLN A 37 2.48 -6.57 -2.02
CA GLN A 37 2.94 -7.32 -0.84
C GLN A 37 4.15 -6.64 -0.19
N GLU A 38 5.10 -6.14 -0.98
CA GLU A 38 6.23 -5.34 -0.49
C GLU A 38 5.75 -4.09 0.25
N GLN A 39 4.82 -3.33 -0.34
CA GLN A 39 4.22 -2.17 0.33
C GLN A 39 3.50 -2.55 1.63
N LEU A 40 2.77 -3.67 1.66
CA LEU A 40 2.13 -4.15 2.89
C LEU A 40 3.15 -4.46 3.99
N ASN A 41 4.23 -5.15 3.64
CA ASN A 41 5.31 -5.47 4.59
C ASN A 41 6.01 -4.20 5.10
N GLU A 42 6.28 -3.23 4.22
CA GLU A 42 6.85 -1.94 4.60
C GLU A 42 5.93 -1.16 5.55
N ARG A 43 4.61 -1.19 5.32
CA ARG A 43 3.63 -0.58 6.22
C ARG A 43 3.62 -1.25 7.60
N GLN A 44 3.67 -2.58 7.66
CA GLN A 44 3.73 -3.32 8.92
C GLN A 44 5.03 -3.00 9.69
N LEU A 45 6.16 -3.00 8.99
CA LEU A 45 7.46 -2.67 9.58
C LEU A 45 7.50 -1.23 10.09
N LEU A 46 6.94 -0.28 9.33
CA LEU A 46 6.83 1.11 9.76
C LEU A 46 5.99 1.24 11.03
N ARG A 47 4.86 0.54 11.13
CA ARG A 47 4.03 0.52 12.35
C ARG A 47 4.81 -0.03 13.55
N LEU A 48 5.55 -1.11 13.37
CA LEU A 48 6.42 -1.66 14.44
C LEU A 48 7.46 -0.65 14.90
N GLN A 49 8.15 0.02 13.96
CA GLN A 49 9.15 1.05 14.26
C GLN A 49 8.56 2.25 15.00
N ILE A 50 7.37 2.70 14.61
CA ILE A 50 6.68 3.80 15.28
C ILE A 50 6.26 3.37 16.69
N ASN A 51 5.69 2.18 16.85
CA ASN A 51 5.29 1.69 18.17
C ASN A 51 6.48 1.53 19.12
N GLN A 52 7.60 1.02 18.61
CA GLN A 52 8.84 0.92 19.39
C GLN A 52 9.36 2.30 19.78
N PHE A 53 9.39 3.26 18.83
CA PHE A 53 9.77 4.63 19.13
C PHE A 53 8.88 5.28 20.20
N LEU A 54 7.56 5.08 20.13
CA LEU A 54 6.62 5.60 21.12
C LEU A 54 6.83 4.97 22.50
N SER A 55 7.17 3.67 22.55
CA SER A 55 7.52 2.98 23.79
C SER A 55 8.82 3.51 24.39
N ASP A 56 9.86 3.66 23.58
CA ASP A 56 11.19 4.04 24.05
C ASP A 56 11.27 5.50 24.49
N PHE A 57 10.66 6.43 23.74
CA PHE A 57 10.76 7.87 24.00
C PHE A 57 9.69 8.41 24.95
N PHE A 58 8.49 7.86 24.88
CA PHE A 58 7.35 8.37 25.65
C PHE A 58 6.86 7.38 26.72
N GLY A 59 7.49 6.21 26.85
CA GLY A 59 7.04 5.15 27.75
C GLY A 59 5.67 4.57 27.35
N ILE A 60 5.19 4.83 26.13
CA ILE A 60 3.85 4.45 25.69
C ILE A 60 3.85 2.98 25.30
N ASN A 61 3.20 2.15 26.11
CA ASN A 61 3.00 0.75 25.79
C ASN A 61 1.87 0.61 24.74
N ALA A 62 2.21 0.76 23.45
CA ALA A 62 1.26 0.78 22.32
C ALA A 62 0.54 -0.56 22.06
N LYS A 63 0.73 -1.59 22.90
CA LYS A 63 -0.08 -2.83 22.94
C LYS A 63 -1.46 -2.63 23.55
N SER A 64 -1.66 -1.56 24.32
CA SER A 64 -2.93 -1.21 24.95
C SER A 64 -3.93 -0.67 23.91
N ARG A 65 -5.17 -1.16 23.92
CA ARG A 65 -6.32 -0.61 23.16
C ARG A 65 -6.58 0.88 23.46
N TYR A 66 -6.01 1.38 24.55
CA TYR A 66 -6.25 2.70 25.12
C TYR A 66 -4.94 3.49 25.16
N ILE A 67 -4.82 4.48 24.27
CA ILE A 67 -3.86 5.57 24.45
C ILE A 67 -4.42 6.40 25.61
N PRO A 68 -3.68 6.61 26.73
CA PRO A 68 -4.18 7.36 27.88
C PRO A 68 -4.74 8.71 27.42
N HIS A 69 -5.97 9.00 27.84
CA HIS A 69 -6.67 10.23 27.47
C HIS A 69 -5.92 11.50 27.94
N ASP A 70 -4.97 11.34 28.87
CA ASP A 70 -4.19 12.38 29.55
C ASP A 70 -2.92 12.85 28.83
N PHE A 71 -2.74 12.54 27.54
CA PHE A 71 -1.66 13.16 26.78
C PHE A 71 -1.92 14.67 26.56
N LYS A 72 -1.43 15.51 27.47
CA LYS A 72 -1.13 16.93 27.18
C LYS A 72 -0.16 17.08 25.97
N ASN A 73 0.52 15.99 25.59
CA ASN A 73 1.55 15.91 24.54
C ASN A 73 1.11 15.28 23.20
N LYS A 74 -0.18 15.20 22.86
CA LYS A 74 -0.62 14.61 21.56
C LYS A 74 0.01 15.31 20.35
N GLU A 75 0.12 16.63 20.40
CA GLU A 75 0.82 17.44 19.39
C GLU A 75 2.32 17.11 19.36
N GLU A 76 2.99 17.03 20.51
CA GLU A 76 4.42 16.68 20.56
C GLU A 76 4.71 15.29 19.98
N VAL A 77 3.88 14.30 20.32
CA VAL A 77 3.98 12.94 19.78
C VAL A 77 3.76 12.94 18.27
N ARG A 78 2.75 13.68 17.79
CA ARG A 78 2.49 13.82 16.35
C ARG A 78 3.68 14.46 15.65
N VAL A 79 4.21 15.57 16.16
CA VAL A 79 5.36 16.27 15.60
C VAL A 79 6.58 15.34 15.57
N ALA A 80 6.90 14.65 16.66
CA ALA A 80 8.03 13.73 16.74
C ALA A 80 7.92 12.56 15.75
N VAL A 81 6.71 11.99 15.59
CA VAL A 81 6.47 10.90 14.62
C VAL A 81 6.57 11.41 13.18
N VAL A 82 6.00 12.58 12.89
CA VAL A 82 6.05 13.17 11.54
C VAL A 82 7.48 13.57 11.18
N ASP A 83 8.25 14.12 12.11
CA ASP A 83 9.64 14.50 11.88
C ASP A 83 10.51 13.27 11.58
N LYS A 84 10.37 12.21 12.38
CA LYS A 84 11.20 10.99 12.25
C LYS A 84 10.76 10.07 11.11
N PHE A 85 9.46 9.95 10.86
CA PHE A 85 8.89 8.97 9.93
C PHE A 85 8.15 9.57 8.73
N GLY A 86 7.99 10.90 8.65
CA GLY A 86 7.21 11.58 7.63
C GLY A 86 7.63 11.25 6.20
N GLN A 87 8.92 11.15 5.94
CA GLN A 87 9.42 10.75 4.62
C GLN A 87 8.99 9.31 4.25
N LYS A 88 9.04 8.37 5.20
CA LYS A 88 8.61 6.97 4.97
C LYS A 88 7.09 6.88 4.81
N MET A 89 6.32 7.63 5.61
CA MET A 89 4.87 7.71 5.48
C MET A 89 4.44 8.28 4.13
N SER A 90 5.10 9.35 3.67
CA SER A 90 4.84 9.98 2.37
C SER A 90 5.11 9.02 1.20
N LYS A 91 6.23 8.27 1.24
CA LYS A 91 6.54 7.23 0.24
C LYS A 91 5.47 6.14 0.16
N LEU A 92 4.85 5.80 1.28
CA LEU A 92 3.79 4.77 1.37
C LEU A 92 2.37 5.33 1.18
N ASN A 93 2.25 6.64 0.91
CA ASN A 93 0.99 7.37 0.84
C ASN A 93 0.10 7.15 2.08
N LEU A 94 0.71 7.22 3.27
CA LEU A 94 0.05 7.07 4.56
C LEU A 94 -0.10 8.42 5.25
N GLN A 95 -1.25 8.66 5.88
CA GLN A 95 -1.42 9.76 6.82
C GLN A 95 -1.16 9.29 8.26
N TYR A 96 -0.82 10.23 9.14
CA TYR A 96 -0.64 9.94 10.58
C TYR A 96 -1.90 9.28 11.19
N SER A 97 -3.09 9.69 10.75
CA SER A 97 -4.36 9.11 11.21
C SER A 97 -4.53 7.63 10.85
N ASP A 98 -3.88 7.17 9.78
CA ASP A 98 -3.97 5.78 9.29
C ASP A 98 -3.07 4.81 10.09
N LEU A 99 -2.20 5.34 10.95
CA LEU A 99 -1.41 4.54 11.88
C LEU A 99 -2.29 3.90 12.98
N PHE A 100 -3.43 4.53 13.29
CA PHE A 100 -4.32 4.12 14.40
C PHE A 100 -5.63 3.48 13.94
N LYS A 101 -5.93 3.52 12.62
CA LYS A 101 -7.09 2.82 12.06
C LYS A 101 -6.77 1.32 11.98
N GLN A 102 -7.54 0.53 12.73
CA GLN A 102 -7.55 -0.94 12.69
C GLN A 102 -8.10 -1.44 11.37
#